data_AF-A0A0D9ZDG4-F1
#
_entry.id   AF-A0A0D9ZDG4-F1
#
_cell.length_a   1.000
_cell.length_b   1.000
_cell.length_c   1.000
_cell.angle_alpha   90.00
_cell.angle_beta   90.00
_cell.angle_gamma   90.00
#
_symmetry.space_group_name_H-M   'P 1'
#
loop_
_entity.id
_entity.type
_entity.pdbx_description
1 polymer ?
#
loop_
_entity_poly.entity_id
_entity_poly.type
_entity_poly.pdbx_seq_one_letter_code
_entity_poly.pdbx_strand_id
1 'polypeptide(L)' 'MHVSHIPQVSLLTESGGTKDDLRLPSDEALLTQIKDGFAEGKDLIVTVMSAMGEEQICALKDIGPKN' A
#
# COMPACT_ATOMS: atom_id res chain seq x y z
N MET A 1 4.83 27.81 -1.76
CA MET A 1 4.12 26.68 -2.40
C MET A 1 4.25 25.51 -1.44
N HIS A 2 3.21 25.23 -0.66
CA HIS A 2 3.19 24.04 0.20
C HIS A 2 2.82 22.88 -0.72
N VAL A 3 3.83 22.16 -1.23
CA VAL A 3 3.58 20.89 -1.89
C VAL A 3 3.17 19.93 -0.77
N SER A 4 1.87 19.86 -0.50
CA SER A 4 1.30 18.80 0.32
C SER A 4 1.48 17.51 -0.46
N HIS A 5 2.62 16.84 -0.27
CA HIS A 5 2.81 15.49 -0.77
C HIS A 5 1.75 14.62 -0.12
N ILE A 6 0.71 14.29 -0.89
CA ILE A 6 -0.28 13.30 -0.49
C ILE A 6 0.48 11.97 -0.30
N PRO A 7 0.29 11.29 0.84
CA PRO A 7 0.96 10.04 1.09
C PRO A 7 0.52 9.01 0.03
N GLN A 8 1.50 8.52 -0.74
CA GLN A 8 1.34 7.59 -1.86
C GLN A 8 2.03 6.27 -1.53
N VAL A 9 1.54 5.16 -2.09
CA VAL A 9 2.13 3.83 -1.88
C VAL A 9 2.78 3.37 -3.17
N SER A 10 4.06 3.02 -3.09
CA SER A 10 4.79 2.37 -4.18
C SER A 10 4.71 0.86 -4.00
N LEU A 11 3.94 0.20 -4.85
CA LEU A 11 3.82 -1.26 -4.84
C LEU A 11 4.69 -1.88 -5.92
N LEU A 12 5.49 -2.88 -5.57
CA LEU A 12 6.22 -3.65 -6.57
C LEU A 12 5.28 -4.65 -7.23
N THR A 13 5.15 -4.55 -8.55
CA THR A 13 4.40 -5.51 -9.37
C THR A 13 5.26 -6.73 -9.72
N GLU A 14 4.64 -7.87 -10.02
CA GLU A 14 5.36 -9.09 -10.42
C GLU A 14 6.20 -8.95 -11.70
N SER A 15 5.85 -8.00 -12.57
CA SER A 15 6.67 -7.65 -13.75
C SER A 15 7.96 -6.88 -13.42
N GLY A 16 8.18 -6.55 -12.14
CA GLY A 16 9.32 -5.73 -11.70
C GLY A 16 9.11 -4.22 -11.87
N GLY A 17 7.92 -3.77 -12.27
CA GLY A 17 7.56 -2.36 -12.29
C GLY A 17 7.03 -1.88 -10.94
N THR A 18 7.14 -0.59 -10.65
CA THR A 18 6.48 0.02 -9.48
C THR A 18 5.14 0.62 -9.88
N LYS A 19 4.13 0.40 -9.05
CA LYS A 19 2.82 1.03 -9.17
C LYS A 19 2.69 2.08 -8.07
N ASP A 20 2.83 3.33 -8.46
CA ASP A 20 2.84 4.51 -7.58
C ASP A 20 1.52 5.29 -7.61
N ASP A 21 0.61 4.95 -8.52
CA ASP A 21 -0.68 5.64 -8.73
C ASP A 21 -1.75 5.28 -7.68
N LEU A 22 -1.42 4.36 -6.76
CA LEU A 22 -2.39 3.89 -5.79
C LEU A 22 -2.56 4.86 -4.63
N ARG A 23 -3.82 5.22 -4.36
CA ARG A 23 -4.18 5.98 -3.16
C ARG A 23 -4.19 5.07 -1.94
N LEU A 24 -3.88 5.67 -0.80
CA LEU A 24 -4.05 5.01 0.49
C LEU A 24 -5.53 4.65 0.74
N PRO A 25 -5.79 3.53 1.43
CA PRO A 25 -7.14 3.18 1.82
C PRO A 25 -7.72 4.27 2.73
N SER A 26 -9.01 4.55 2.56
CA SER A 26 -9.76 5.42 3.49
C SER A 26 -9.92 4.80 4.88
N ASP A 27 -9.68 3.50 5.00
CA ASP A 27 -9.74 2.77 6.26
C ASP A 27 -8.49 3.03 7.10
N GLU A 28 -8.66 3.72 8.24
CA GLU A 28 -7.55 4.12 9.12
C GLU A 28 -6.84 2.92 9.76
N ALA A 29 -7.56 1.82 10.02
CA ALA A 29 -6.95 0.62 10.59
C ALA A 29 -6.02 -0.06 9.57
N LEU A 30 -6.49 -0.20 8.33
CA LEU A 30 -5.69 -0.72 7.21
C LEU A 30 -4.47 0.18 6.95
N LEU A 31 -4.68 1.49 6.95
CA LEU A 31 -3.62 2.49 6.78
C LEU A 31 -2.55 2.39 7.86
N THR A 32 -2.97 2.25 9.12
CA THR A 32 -2.06 2.15 10.27
C THR A 32 -1.22 0.88 10.18
N GLN A 33 -1.84 -0.26 9.87
CA GLN A 33 -1.14 -1.53 9.69
C GLN A 33 -0.11 -1.49 8.56
N ILE A 34 -0.43 -0.84 7.44
CA ILE A 34 0.54 -0.68 6.33
C ILE A 34 1.71 0.20 6.76
N LYS A 35 1.45 1.33 7.43
CA LYS A 35 2.50 2.24 7.91
C LYS A 35 3.40 1.59 8.95
N ASP A 36 2.80 0.88 9.91
CA ASP A 36 3.51 0.23 11.02
C ASP A 36 4.35 -0.94 10.51
N GLY A 37 3.78 -1.82 9.69
CA GLY A 37 4.52 -2.94 9.09
C GLY A 37 5.65 -2.47 8.17
N PHE A 38 5.46 -1.38 7.42
CA PHE A 38 6.53 -0.77 6.64
C PHE A 38 7.62 -0.16 7.52
N ALA A 39 7.26 0.53 8.61
CA ALA A 39 8.20 1.10 9.56
C ALA A 39 9.00 0.03 10.33
N GLU A 40 8.39 -1.12 10.59
CA GLU A 40 9.05 -2.30 11.17
C GLU A 40 9.96 -3.04 10.17
N GLY A 41 9.92 -2.69 8.88
CA GLY A 41 10.68 -3.37 7.82
C GLY A 41 10.15 -4.76 7.47
N LYS A 42 8.86 -5.01 7.72
CA LYS A 42 8.19 -6.26 7.33
C LYS A 42 7.87 -6.22 5.85
N ASP A 43 7.89 -7.38 5.22
CA ASP A 43 7.29 -7.53 3.91
C ASP A 43 5.75 -7.51 4.09
N LEU A 44 5.08 -6.68 3.31
CA LEU A 44 3.63 -6.56 3.31
C LEU A 44 3.09 -6.86 1.91
N ILE A 45 2.14 -7.78 1.82
CA ILE A 45 1.36 -8.00 0.59
C ILE A 45 0.04 -7.26 0.76
N VAL A 46 -0.25 -6.32 -0.14
CA VAL A 46 -1.55 -5.65 -0.19
C VAL A 46 -2.38 -6.19 -1.34
N THR A 47 -3.67 -6.38 -1.11
CA THR A 47 -4.63 -6.76 -2.15
C THR A 47 -5.38 -5.52 -2.60
N VAL A 48 -5.21 -5.19 -3.88
CA VAL A 48 -5.93 -4.12 -4.55
C VAL A 48 -7.14 -4.73 -5.24
N MET A 49 -8.32 -4.22 -4.94
CA MET A 49 -9.53 -4.55 -5.67
C MET A 49 -9.82 -3.42 -6.65
N SER A 50 -9.90 -3.76 -7.92
CA SER A 50 -10.25 -2.83 -8.99
C SER A 50 -11.64 -3.19 -9.52
N ALA A 51 -12.61 -2.29 -9.34
CA ALA A 51 -14.00 -2.49 -9.76
C ALA A 51 -14.60 -1.17 -10.28
N MET A 52 -15.35 -1.22 -11.39
CA MET A 52 -15.95 -0.04 -12.03
C MET A 52 -14.95 1.09 -12.39
N GLY A 53 -13.67 0.75 -12.61
CA GLY A 53 -12.62 1.75 -12.88
C GLY A 53 -12.05 2.43 -11.63
N GLU A 54 -12.50 2.05 -10.44
CA GLU A 54 -11.96 2.51 -9.16
C GLU A 54 -11.05 1.42 -8.57
N GLU A 55 -9.90 1.82 -8.04
CA GLU A 55 -8.92 0.92 -7.41
C GLU A 55 -8.80 1.24 -5.93
N GLN A 56 -8.97 0.24 -5.06
CA GLN A 56 -8.86 0.42 -3.62
C GLN A 56 -8.10 -0.75 -2.97
N ILE A 57 -7.23 -0.43 -2.01
CA ILE A 57 -6.63 -1.43 -1.15
C ILE A 57 -7.72 -1.96 -0.21
N CYS A 58 -8.04 -3.24 -0.32
CA CYS A 58 -9.12 -3.87 0.45
C CYS A 58 -8.61 -4.80 1.55
N ALA A 59 -7.40 -5.34 1.39
CA ALA A 59 -6.81 -6.22 2.39
C ALA A 59 -5.29 -6.05 2.42
N LEU A 60 -4.71 -6.33 3.57
CA LEU A 60 -3.27 -6.50 3.75
C LEU A 60 -2.99 -7.85 4.37
N LYS A 61 -1.87 -8.44 3.96
CA LYS A 61 -1.33 -9.68 4.48
C LYS A 61 0.12 -9.43 4.83
N ASP A 62 0.40 -9.47 6.12
CA ASP A 62 1.76 -9.49 6.64
C ASP A 62 2.42 -10.81 6.26
N ILE A 63 3.60 -10.75 5.64
CA ILE A 63 4.43 -11.93 5.36
C ILE A 63 5.65 -12.00 6.28
N GLY A 64 5.74 -11.10 7.27
CA GLY A 64 6.80 -11.05 8.26
C GLY A 64 8.16 -10.66 7.66
N PRO A 65 9.22 -10.58 8.48
CA PRO A 65 10.56 -10.32 7.99
C PRO A 65 11.06 -11.52 7.16
N LYS A 66 11.51 -11.27 5.92
CA LYS A 66 12.37 -12.23 5.20
C LYS A 66 13.66 -12.39 5.98
N ASN A 67 13.78 -13.53 6.68
CA ASN A 67 14.99 -13.98 7.35
C ASN A 67 16.17 -14.09 6.37
#